data_AF-H0A979-F1
#
_entry.id   AF-H0A979-F1
#
_cell.length_a   1.000
_cell.length_b   1.000
_cell.length_c   1.000
_cell.angle_alpha   90.00
_cell.angle_beta   90.00
_cell.angle_gamma   90.00
#
_symmetry.space_group_name_H-M   'P 1'
#
loop_
_entity.id
_entity.type
_entity.pdbx_description
1 polymer ?
#
loop_
_entity_poly.entity_id
_entity_poly.type
_entity_poly.pdbx_seq_one_letter_code
_entity_poly.pdbx_strand_id
1 'polypeptide(L)' 'MASIVKTEDTLHGKPRVEGTRIGAKTLYDLYTVRDMSFEEIAEQYQKISVKDVEAAVEYINKRKGDEAPAIA' A
#
# COMPACT_ATOMS: atom_id res chain seq x y z
N MET A 1 -0.02 14.71 -4.63
CA MET A 1 0.72 14.12 -3.50
C MET A 1 0.06 12.78 -3.23
N ALA A 2 0.83 11.70 -3.19
CA ALA A 2 0.31 10.38 -2.86
C ALA A 2 -0.01 10.34 -1.36
N SER A 3 -1.21 9.90 -0.99
CA SER A 3 -1.65 9.85 0.41
C SER A 3 -2.22 8.48 0.73
N ILE A 4 -1.73 7.88 1.82
CA ILE A 4 -2.29 6.64 2.37
C ILE A 4 -3.25 6.99 3.50
N VAL A 5 -4.54 6.71 3.28
CA VAL A 5 -5.61 7.07 4.22
C VAL A 5 -6.25 5.82 4.83
N LYS A 6 -6.82 6.01 6.04
CA LYS A 6 -7.65 5.02 6.73
C LYS A 6 -8.97 5.69 7.08
N THR A 7 -10.07 5.13 6.58
CA THR A 7 -11.43 5.56 6.94
C THR A 7 -12.26 4.30 7.17
N GLU A 8 -13.04 4.26 8.24
CA GLU A 8 -13.75 3.03 8.67
C GLU A 8 -14.70 2.48 7.60
N ASP A 9 -15.32 3.38 6.84
CA ASP A 9 -16.29 3.11 5.78
C ASP A 9 -15.70 2.45 4.51
N THR A 10 -14.38 2.50 4.32
CA THR A 10 -13.72 2.06 3.10
C THR A 10 -12.65 1.02 3.39
N LEU A 11 -12.74 -0.13 2.72
CA LEU A 11 -11.88 -1.30 2.98
C LEU A 11 -11.82 -1.69 4.47
N HIS A 12 -12.90 -1.47 5.23
CA HIS A 12 -12.98 -1.77 6.67
C HIS A 12 -11.87 -1.07 7.48
N GLY A 13 -11.56 0.20 7.18
CA GLY A 13 -10.51 0.94 7.88
C GLY A 13 -9.07 0.56 7.50
N LYS A 14 -8.88 -0.34 6.52
CA LYS A 14 -7.55 -0.73 6.06
C LYS A 14 -6.87 0.42 5.29
N PRO A 15 -5.55 0.61 5.45
CA PRO A 15 -4.80 1.62 4.72
C PRO A 15 -4.88 1.41 3.21
N ARG A 16 -5.08 2.50 2.47
CA ARG A 16 -5.27 2.49 1.01
C ARG A 16 -4.80 3.78 0.38
N VAL A 17 -4.59 3.76 -0.93
CA VAL A 17 -4.37 4.99 -1.71
C VAL A 17 -5.65 5.82 -1.71
N GLU A 18 -5.54 7.11 -1.33
CA GLU A 18 -6.65 8.05 -1.29
C GLU A 18 -7.43 8.11 -2.62
N GLY A 19 -8.75 8.23 -2.55
CA GLY A 19 -9.62 8.23 -3.74
C GLY A 19 -9.78 6.86 -4.42
N THR A 20 -9.15 5.80 -3.90
CA THR A 20 -9.27 4.44 -4.44
C THR A 20 -9.71 3.43 -3.37
N ARG A 21 -10.00 2.20 -3.83
CA ARG A 21 -10.13 1.01 -2.97
C ARG A 21 -8.93 0.07 -3.13
N ILE A 22 -7.75 0.61 -3.41
CA ILE A 22 -6.52 -0.16 -3.60
C ILE A 22 -5.71 -0.10 -2.29
N GLY A 23 -5.62 -1.25 -1.61
CA GLY A 23 -5.01 -1.35 -0.28
C GLY A 23 -3.49 -1.26 -0.31
N ALA A 24 -2.90 -0.57 0.68
CA ALA A 24 -1.45 -0.43 0.77
C ALA A 24 -0.73 -1.78 0.94
N LYS A 25 -1.35 -2.71 1.71
CA LYS A 25 -0.84 -4.08 1.84
C LYS A 25 -0.84 -4.83 0.51
N THR A 26 -1.86 -4.63 -0.33
CA THR A 26 -1.92 -5.28 -1.65
C THR A 26 -0.75 -4.84 -2.52
N LEU A 27 -0.47 -3.54 -2.60
CA LEU A 27 0.66 -3.01 -3.36
C LEU A 27 2.00 -3.49 -2.79
N TYR A 28 2.12 -3.54 -1.46
CA TYR A 28 3.29 -4.08 -0.78
C TYR A 28 3.52 -5.58 -1.08
N ASP A 29 2.46 -6.38 -1.09
CA ASP A 29 2.55 -7.81 -1.39
C ASP A 29 2.92 -8.03 -2.87
N LEU A 30 2.41 -7.21 -3.80
CA LEU A 30 2.85 -7.27 -5.21
C LEU A 30 4.35 -6.97 -5.35
N TYR A 31 4.84 -5.95 -4.64
CA TYR A 31 6.27 -5.61 -4.65
C TYR A 31 7.13 -6.73 -4.02
N THR A 32 6.75 -7.20 -2.83
CA THR A 32 7.64 -8.08 -2.03
C THR A 32 7.43 -9.58 -2.25
N VAL A 33 6.22 -10.01 -2.60
CA VAL A 33 5.87 -11.43 -2.77
C VAL A 33 5.83 -11.82 -4.24
N ARG A 34 5.44 -10.88 -5.12
CA ARG A 34 5.41 -11.11 -6.58
C ARG A 34 6.62 -10.53 -7.30
N ASP A 35 7.53 -9.87 -6.59
CA ASP A 35 8.77 -9.30 -7.12
C ASP A 35 8.54 -8.34 -8.30
N MET A 36 7.40 -7.64 -8.29
CA MET A 36 7.07 -6.66 -9.31
C MET A 36 7.71 -5.31 -9.02
N SER A 37 8.19 -4.63 -10.05
CA SER A 37 8.61 -3.23 -9.96
C SER A 37 7.43 -2.28 -9.68
N PHE A 38 7.73 -1.06 -9.22
CA PHE A 38 6.67 -0.07 -8.95
C PHE A 38 5.96 0.37 -10.23
N GLU A 39 6.68 0.43 -11.34
CA GLU A 39 6.17 0.70 -12.68
C GLU A 39 5.16 -0.36 -13.11
N GLU A 40 5.54 -1.64 -13.05
CA GLU A 40 4.65 -2.75 -13.41
C GLU A 40 3.39 -2.78 -12.54
N ILE A 41 3.50 -2.46 -11.25
CA ILE A 41 2.34 -2.39 -10.35
C ILE A 41 1.42 -1.23 -10.75
N ALA A 42 1.98 -0.04 -11.03
CA ALA A 42 1.19 1.12 -11.43
C ALA A 42 0.45 0.87 -12.76
N GLU A 43 1.08 0.16 -13.70
CA GLU A 43 0.47 -0.22 -14.98
C GLU A 43 -0.77 -1.12 -14.83
N GLN A 44 -0.89 -1.88 -13.72
CA GLN A 44 -2.09 -2.69 -13.47
C GLN A 44 -3.33 -1.87 -13.09
N TYR A 45 -3.16 -0.60 -12.74
CA TYR A 45 -4.21 0.21 -12.14
C TYR A 45 -4.30 1.59 -12.79
N GLN A 46 -5.40 1.86 -13.50
CA GLN A 46 -5.62 3.13 -14.20
C GLN A 46 -5.67 4.39 -13.32
N LYS A 47 -5.82 4.24 -12.00
CA LYS A 47 -6.10 5.34 -11.05
C LYS A 47 -4.98 5.63 -10.07
N ILE A 48 -3.84 4.95 -10.17
CA ILE A 48 -2.69 5.20 -9.29
C ILE A 48 -1.43 5.39 -10.13
N SER A 49 -0.48 6.11 -9.55
CA SER A 49 0.84 6.35 -10.13
C SER A 49 1.91 5.53 -9.41
N VAL A 50 3.12 5.49 -9.99
CA VAL A 50 4.32 4.93 -9.33
C VAL A 50 4.53 5.53 -7.93
N LYS A 51 4.30 6.84 -7.77
CA LYS A 51 4.42 7.52 -6.46
C LYS A 51 3.41 7.04 -5.42
N ASP A 52 2.23 6.59 -5.86
CA ASP A 52 1.24 6.01 -4.96
C ASP A 52 1.64 4.61 -4.50
N VAL A 53 2.28 3.84 -5.38
CA VAL A 53 2.86 2.53 -5.04
C VAL A 53 3.99 2.70 -4.04
N GLU A 54 4.92 3.63 -4.31
CA GLU A 54 6.03 3.97 -3.41
C GLU A 54 5.51 4.39 -2.02
N ALA A 55 4.53 5.32 -1.96
CA ALA A 55 3.93 5.76 -0.71
C ALA A 55 3.26 4.62 0.07
N ALA A 56 2.61 3.69 -0.62
CA ALA A 56 2.01 2.50 0.00
C ALA A 56 3.07 1.57 0.60
N VAL A 57 4.15 1.31 -0.14
CA VAL A 57 5.26 0.46 0.32
C VAL A 57 5.97 1.08 1.52
N GLU A 58 6.29 2.39 1.45
CA GLU A 58 6.87 3.12 2.57
C GLU A 58 5.98 3.09 3.82
N TYR A 59 4.67 3.29 3.65
CA TYR A 59 3.72 3.27 4.75
C TYR A 59 3.74 1.92 5.49
N ILE A 60 3.79 0.80 4.74
CA ILE A 60 3.88 -0.54 5.34
C ILE A 60 5.25 -0.77 5.98
N ASN A 61 6.35 -0.35 5.35
CA ASN A 61 7.70 -0.51 5.90
C ASN A 61 7.88 0.25 7.21
N LYS A 62 7.40 1.51 7.28
CA LYS A 62 7.42 2.31 8.52
C LYS A 62 6.67 1.59 9.64
N ARG A 63 5.47 1.05 9.34
CA ARG A 63 4.69 0.30 10.32
C ARG A 63 5.29 -1.07 10.69
N LYS A 64 5.99 -1.77 9.80
CA LYS A 64 6.72 -2.99 10.18
C LYS A 64 7.90 -2.70 11.10
N GLY A 65 8.48 -1.50 11.03
CA GLY A 65 9.44 -1.02 12.02
C GLY A 65 8.81 -0.78 13.39
N ASP A 66 7.53 -0.40 13.43
CA ASP A 66 6.74 -0.20 14.65
C ASP A 66 6.05 -1.48 15.18
N GLU A 67 5.76 -2.43 14.28
CA GLU A 67 5.14 -3.73 14.55
C GLU A 67 6.20 -4.84 14.40
N ALA A 68 7.24 -4.82 15.25
CA ALA A 68 7.98 -6.05 15.53
C ALA A 68 6.95 -7.11 15.98
N PRO A 69 7.01 -8.36 15.48
CA PRO A 69 5.96 -9.32 15.74
C PRO A 69 5.93 -9.59 17.25
N ALA A 70 4.80 -9.24 17.87
CA ALA A 70 4.40 -9.81 19.15
C ALA A 70 4.14 -11.31 18.90
N ILE A 71 5.21 -12.09 18.91
CA ILE A 71 5.14 -13.53 19.13
C ILE A 71 5.05 -13.72 20.64
N ALA A 72 3.88 -14.21 21.07
CA ALA A 72 3.67 -14.83 22.37
C ALA A 72 4.17 -16.28 22.35
#